data_AF-A0A0R1MI21-F1
#
_entry.id   AF-A0A0R1MI21-F1
#
_cell.length_a   1.000
_cell.length_b   1.000
_cell.length_c   1.000
_cell.angle_alpha   90.00
_cell.angle_beta   90.00
_cell.angle_gamma   90.00
#
_symmetry.space_group_name_H-M   'P 1'
#
loop_
_entity.id
_entity.type
_entity.pdbx_description
1 polymer ?
#
loop_
_entity_poly.entity_id
_entity_poly.type
_entity_poly.pdbx_seq_one_letter_code
_entity_poly.pdbx_strand_id
1 'polypeptide(L)'
;MKKFEVDSFLEPKLLGDAFLAVQAEEIFDFEDKEKKVGYSFFINIQDPKSEFYYSSFAVKIKTLTPSLKIEELSKGPKPVTFKNFSMGQYKGRLWFSADDIIAK
;
A
#
# COMPACT_ATOMS: atom_id res chain seq x y z
N MET A 1 -23.63 2.00 24.87
CA MET A 1 -22.85 2.84 23.93
C MET A 1 -21.80 1.97 23.26
N LYS A 2 -21.74 1.94 21.91
CA LYS A 2 -20.57 1.35 21.23
C LYS A 2 -19.38 2.26 21.55
N LYS A 3 -18.33 1.71 22.18
CA LYS A 3 -17.04 2.39 22.25
C LYS A 3 -16.43 2.31 20.85
N PHE A 4 -16.21 3.46 20.23
CA PHE A 4 -15.44 3.55 19.00
C PHE A 4 -13.98 3.73 19.40
N GLU A 5 -13.19 2.69 19.21
CA GLU A 5 -11.74 2.77 19.38
C GLU A 5 -11.12 3.21 18.06
N VAL A 6 -9.98 3.90 18.09
CA VAL A 6 -9.32 4.37 16.86
C VAL A 6 -9.05 3.22 15.89
N ASP A 7 -8.77 2.03 16.43
CA ASP A 7 -8.55 0.80 15.65
C ASP A 7 -9.81 0.32 14.92
N SER A 8 -11.00 0.74 15.36
CA SER A 8 -12.26 0.46 14.65
C SER A 8 -12.35 1.17 13.29
N PHE A 9 -11.47 2.14 13.02
CA PHE A 9 -11.37 2.85 11.74
C PHE A 9 -10.22 2.31 10.86
N LEU A 10 -9.47 1.30 11.33
CA LEU A 10 -8.39 0.65 10.58
C LEU A 10 -8.90 -0.46 9.64
N GLU A 11 -9.98 -0.17 8.92
CA GLU A 11 -10.62 -1.12 8.01
C GLU A 11 -10.23 -0.80 6.54
N PRO A 12 -9.41 -1.65 5.87
CA PRO A 12 -8.96 -1.36 4.50
C PRO A 12 -10.09 -1.19 3.48
N LYS A 13 -11.26 -1.81 3.74
CA LYS A 13 -12.45 -1.71 2.90
C LYS A 13 -12.97 -0.27 2.74
N LEU A 14 -12.66 0.63 3.67
CA LEU A 14 -13.10 2.03 3.60
C LEU A 14 -12.35 2.82 2.52
N LEU A 15 -11.21 2.32 2.03
CA LEU A 15 -10.45 2.91 0.93
C LEU A 15 -11.00 2.51 -0.46
N GLY A 16 -11.98 1.61 -0.52
CA GLY A 16 -12.48 1.04 -1.77
C GLY A 16 -11.61 -0.11 -2.32
N ASP A 17 -11.79 -0.43 -3.61
CA ASP A 17 -11.12 -1.55 -4.28
C ASP A 17 -10.42 -1.17 -5.61
N ALA A 18 -10.51 0.10 -6.00
CA ALA A 18 -9.88 0.66 -7.19
C ALA A 18 -8.59 1.42 -6.81
N PHE A 19 -7.47 0.73 -6.97
CA PHE A 19 -6.13 1.27 -6.69
C PHE A 19 -5.31 1.41 -7.96
N LEU A 20 -4.49 2.45 -8.01
CA LEU A 20 -3.58 2.73 -9.10
C LEU A 20 -2.15 2.89 -8.55
N ALA A 21 -1.26 1.97 -8.89
CA ALA A 21 0.16 2.08 -8.56
C ALA A 21 0.84 3.05 -9.52
N VAL A 22 1.54 4.06 -8.99
CA VAL A 22 2.18 5.11 -9.79
C VAL A 22 3.70 5.03 -9.80
N GLN A 23 4.29 4.62 -8.68
CA GLN A 23 5.74 4.51 -8.49
C GLN A 23 6.03 3.43 -7.45
N ALA A 24 7.25 2.88 -7.46
CA ALA A 24 7.73 2.01 -6.40
C ALA A 24 9.19 2.29 -6.09
N GLU A 25 9.58 2.00 -4.86
CA GLU A 25 10.94 2.12 -4.34
C GLU A 25 11.36 0.84 -3.64
N GLU A 26 12.64 0.49 -3.73
CA GLU A 26 13.21 -0.60 -2.94
C GLU A 26 13.42 -0.14 -1.49
N ILE A 27 13.09 -1.02 -0.54
CA ILE A 27 13.33 -0.77 0.89
C ILE A 27 14.54 -1.59 1.31
N PHE A 28 15.50 -0.94 1.96
CA PHE A 28 16.70 -1.57 2.52
C PHE A 28 16.62 -1.64 4.04
N ASP A 29 17.37 -2.58 4.62
CA ASP A 29 17.52 -2.70 6.05
C ASP A 29 18.14 -1.42 6.63
N PHE A 30 17.74 -1.06 7.84
CA PHE A 30 18.23 0.16 8.48
C PHE A 30 19.69 0.00 8.92
N GLU A 31 20.07 -1.20 9.39
CA GLU A 31 21.43 -1.52 9.85
C GLU A 31 22.34 -1.89 8.68
N ASP A 32 21.80 -2.61 7.69
CA ASP A 32 22.50 -3.01 6.48
C ASP A 32 21.86 -2.40 5.22
N LYS A 33 22.43 -1.27 4.78
CA LYS A 33 21.92 -0.52 3.62
C LYS A 33 22.04 -1.26 2.28
N GLU A 34 22.76 -2.38 2.20
CA GLU A 34 22.86 -3.19 0.99
C GLU A 34 21.83 -4.32 0.97
N LYS A 35 21.24 -4.65 2.13
CA LYS A 35 20.25 -5.72 2.26
C LYS A 35 18.85 -5.20 1.94
N LYS A 36 18.34 -5.55 0.75
CA LYS A 36 16.95 -5.30 0.39
C LYS A 36 15.99 -6.11 1.26
N VAL A 37 14.98 -5.46 1.83
CA VAL A 37 13.96 -6.05 2.73
C VAL A 37 12.53 -5.94 2.20
N GLY A 38 12.32 -5.30 1.05
CA GLY A 38 11.01 -5.25 0.40
C GLY A 38 10.87 -4.10 -0.57
N TYR A 39 9.62 -3.74 -0.83
CA TYR A 39 9.25 -2.68 -1.75
C TYR A 39 8.21 -1.75 -1.13
N SER A 40 8.28 -0.46 -1.47
CA SER A 40 7.26 0.54 -1.14
C SER A 40 6.60 1.00 -2.43
N PHE A 41 5.32 0.67 -2.62
CA PHE A 41 4.54 1.13 -3.78
C PHE A 41 3.71 2.36 -3.41
N PHE A 42 3.77 3.40 -4.22
CA PHE A 42 2.94 4.59 -4.10
C PHE A 42 1.63 4.37 -4.86
N ILE A 43 0.52 4.52 -4.14
CA ILE A 43 -0.81 4.11 -4.57
C ILE A 43 -1.75 5.31 -4.52
N ASN A 44 -2.52 5.47 -5.59
CA ASN A 44 -3.63 6.40 -5.64
C ASN A 44 -4.94 5.63 -5.53
N ILE A 45 -5.88 6.18 -4.77
CA ILE A 45 -7.25 5.67 -4.73
C ILE A 45 -7.98 6.24 -5.94
N GLN A 46 -8.66 5.38 -6.70
CA GLN A 46 -9.48 5.75 -7.86
C GLN A 46 -10.94 5.33 -7.68
N ASP A 47 -11.30 4.86 -6.49
CA ASP A 47 -12.65 4.42 -6.18
C ASP A 47 -13.55 5.64 -5.86
N PRO A 48 -14.60 5.92 -6.66
CA PRO A 48 -15.51 7.04 -6.42
C PRO A 48 -16.35 6.86 -5.15
N LYS A 49 -16.40 5.64 -4.58
CA LYS A 49 -17.09 5.35 -3.31
C LYS A 49 -16.15 5.41 -2.11
N SER A 50 -14.85 5.65 -2.32
CA SER A 50 -13.91 5.83 -1.22
C SER A 50 -14.31 7.04 -0.38
N GLU A 51 -14.42 6.83 0.93
CA GLU A 51 -14.63 7.92 1.90
C GLU A 51 -13.34 8.71 2.17
N PHE A 52 -12.22 8.26 1.59
CA PHE A 52 -10.90 8.85 1.74
C PHE A 52 -10.44 9.58 0.48
N TYR A 53 -10.00 10.83 0.66
CA TYR A 53 -9.31 11.61 -0.36
C TYR A 53 -7.81 11.63 -0.05
N TYR A 54 -7.09 10.60 -0.49
CA TYR A 54 -5.62 10.55 -0.44
C TYR A 54 -5.05 10.91 -1.81
N SER A 55 -4.04 11.79 -1.84
CA SER A 55 -3.31 12.11 -3.07
C SER A 55 -2.49 10.91 -3.55
N SER A 56 -1.65 10.37 -2.67
CA SER A 56 -0.94 9.09 -2.80
C SER A 56 -0.57 8.57 -1.41
N PHE A 57 -0.61 7.26 -1.19
CA PHE A 57 -0.11 6.64 0.04
C PHE A 57 0.86 5.49 -0.28
N ALA A 58 1.79 5.24 0.63
CA ALA A 58 2.80 4.19 0.46
C ALA A 58 2.31 2.87 1.07
N VAL A 59 2.37 1.80 0.27
CA VAL A 59 2.07 0.42 0.69
C VAL A 59 3.36 -0.38 0.70
N LYS A 60 3.73 -0.89 1.87
CA LYS A 60 4.86 -1.80 2.01
C LYS A 60 4.47 -3.20 1.55
N ILE A 61 5.19 -3.72 0.56
CA ILE A 61 5.07 -5.09 0.09
C ILE A 61 6.14 -5.94 0.77
N LYS A 62 5.70 -7.00 1.45
CA LYS A 62 6.57 -7.83 2.30
C LYS A 62 7.44 -8.80 1.50
N THR A 63 7.06 -9.16 0.27
CA THR A 63 7.85 -10.05 -0.59
C THR A 63 9.00 -9.31 -1.28
N LEU A 64 10.12 -10.01 -1.49
CA LEU A 64 11.25 -9.55 -2.31
C LEU A 64 11.06 -9.80 -3.81
N THR A 65 9.99 -10.51 -4.17
CA THR A 65 9.64 -10.83 -5.56
C THR A 65 8.15 -10.50 -5.78
N PRO A 66 7.77 -9.22 -5.83
CA PRO A 66 6.38 -8.83 -6.05
C PRO A 66 5.91 -9.26 -7.45
N SER A 67 4.62 -9.57 -7.57
CA SER A 67 4.03 -9.97 -8.85
C SER A 67 4.06 -8.83 -9.88
N LEU A 68 3.77 -7.60 -9.48
CA LEU A 68 4.02 -6.40 -10.27
C LEU A 68 5.47 -5.94 -10.08
N LYS A 69 6.22 -5.83 -11.18
CA LYS A 69 7.62 -5.37 -11.12
C LYS A 69 7.71 -3.84 -11.17
N ILE A 70 8.72 -3.26 -10.51
CA ILE A 70 8.93 -1.79 -10.51
C ILE A 70 9.05 -1.25 -11.94
N GLU A 71 9.75 -1.95 -12.82
CA GLU A 71 10.04 -1.49 -14.17
C GLU A 71 8.77 -1.32 -15.00
N GLU A 72 7.68 -2.00 -14.65
CA GLU A 72 6.39 -1.87 -15.34
C GLU A 72 5.71 -0.52 -15.07
N LEU A 73 6.03 0.12 -13.94
CA LEU A 73 5.54 1.45 -13.59
C LEU A 73 6.23 2.56 -14.38
N SER A 74 7.43 2.32 -14.92
CA SER A 74 8.10 3.26 -15.83
C SER A 74 7.32 3.50 -17.13
N LYS A 75 6.45 2.53 -17.50
CA LYS A 75 5.54 2.61 -18.65
C LYS A 75 4.24 3.37 -18.34
N GLY A 76 4.08 3.86 -17.11
CA GLY A 76 2.92 4.57 -16.62
C GLY A 76 2.17 3.83 -15.50
N PRO A 77 1.19 4.50 -14.86
CA PRO A 77 0.45 3.94 -13.74
C PRO A 77 -0.30 2.66 -14.08
N LYS A 78 -0.39 1.74 -13.12
CA LYS A 78 -1.03 0.43 -13.29
C LYS A 78 -2.18 0.24 -12.32
N PRO A 79 -3.37 -0.20 -12.78
CA PRO A 79 -4.42 -0.67 -11.89
C PRO A 79 -3.93 -1.91 -11.13
N VAL A 80 -4.15 -1.95 -9.82
CA VAL A 80 -3.62 -3.03 -8.97
C VAL A 80 -4.64 -3.54 -7.97
N THR A 81 -4.36 -4.74 -7.47
CA THR A 81 -4.96 -5.30 -6.25
C THR A 81 -3.85 -5.81 -5.32
N PHE A 82 -4.19 -5.98 -4.06
CA PHE A 82 -3.27 -6.38 -3.00
C PHE A 82 -3.65 -7.74 -2.43
N LYS A 83 -2.65 -8.59 -2.18
CA LYS A 83 -2.84 -9.82 -1.42
C LYS A 83 -2.67 -9.53 0.07
N ASN A 84 -3.68 -9.88 0.88
CA ASN A 84 -3.68 -9.66 2.33
C ASN A 84 -3.36 -8.21 2.72
N PHE A 85 -4.10 -7.28 2.12
CA PHE A 85 -3.96 -5.85 2.41
C PHE A 85 -4.36 -5.54 3.86
N SER A 86 -3.51 -4.77 4.53
CA SER A 86 -3.65 -4.42 5.93
C SER A 86 -3.38 -2.94 6.11
N MET A 87 -4.17 -2.35 7.00
CA MET A 87 -4.03 -0.97 7.44
C MET A 87 -3.83 -0.98 8.95
N GLY A 88 -2.88 -0.20 9.42
CA GLY A 88 -2.64 -0.01 10.84
C GLY A 88 -2.41 1.46 11.17
N GLN A 89 -2.24 1.77 12.47
CA GLN A 89 -1.71 3.04 12.93
C GLN A 89 -0.42 2.88 13.74
N TYR A 90 0.54 3.80 13.57
CA TYR A 90 1.69 3.94 14.45
C TYR A 90 2.00 5.43 14.66
N LYS A 91 2.08 5.87 15.92
CA LYS A 91 2.33 7.27 16.31
C LYS A 91 1.43 8.30 15.57
N GLY A 92 0.15 7.97 15.42
CA GLY A 92 -0.83 8.84 14.76
C GLY A 92 -0.73 8.89 13.23
N ARG A 93 0.08 8.02 12.60
CA ARG A 93 0.16 7.87 11.15
C ARG A 93 -0.39 6.51 10.72
N LEU A 94 -1.12 6.50 9.62
CA LEU A 94 -1.55 5.25 8.99
C LEU A 94 -0.36 4.58 8.30
N TRP A 95 -0.29 3.27 8.43
CA TRP A 95 0.66 2.41 7.72
C TRP A 95 -0.12 1.35 6.96
N PHE A 96 0.32 1.10 5.74
CA PHE A 96 -0.34 0.18 4.82
C PHE A 96 0.65 -0.90 4.42
N SER A 97 0.23 -2.15 4.46
CA SER A 97 1.08 -3.25 4.02
C SER A 97 0.28 -4.35 3.34
N ALA A 98 0.91 -5.04 2.41
CA ALA A 98 0.36 -6.21 1.73
C ALA A 98 1.44 -7.29 1.60
N ASP A 99 1.03 -8.53 1.43
CA ASP A 99 1.95 -9.63 1.19
C ASP A 99 2.46 -9.60 -0.25
N ASP A 100 1.62 -9.17 -1.19
CA ASP A 100 1.95 -9.02 -2.61
C ASP A 100 1.07 -7.97 -3.30
N ILE A 101 1.49 -7.50 -4.47
CA ILE A 101 0.79 -6.56 -5.34
C ILE A 101 0.69 -7.13 -6.76
N ILE A 102 -0.53 -7.12 -7.31
CA ILE A 102 -0.86 -7.79 -8.57
C ILE A 102 -1.47 -6.75 -9.50
N ALA A 103 -0.96 -6.65 -10.73
CA ALA A 103 -1.58 -5.84 -11.77
C ALA A 103 -2.93 -6.46 -12.19
N LYS A 104 -3.96 -5.63 -12.32
CA LYS A 104 -5.27 -6.03 -12.87
C LYS A 104 -5.25 -6.05 -14.39
#